data_AF-A0A936I0E9-F1
#
_entry.id   AF-A0A936I0E9-F1
#
_cell.length_a   1.000
_cell.length_b   1.000
_cell.length_c   1.000
_cell.angle_alpha   90.00
_cell.angle_beta   90.00
_cell.angle_gamma   90.00
#
_symmetry.space_group_name_H-M   'P 1'
#
loop_
_entity.id
_entity.type
_entity.pdbx_description
1 polymer ?
#
loop_
_entity_poly.entity_id
_entity_poly.type
_entity_poly.pdbx_seq_one_letter_code
_entity_poly.pdbx_strand_id
1 'polypeptide(L)'
;MSDLPYTPAEEQGRNFRTRQLITYLIIFAIVMFFAGLTSAYVVSMSGGYWVDINLPQAFHYSTAFILVSSVFAQLALRSAKGGAIARVPVFLGLTLALGIGFTVSQFKGWSELVAKGNFVVGSVLQNSGLYGADYSISLNGQPLVLEEDKFYLADDVVRVRPLNAELEEQKNTASSYFYALTVAHLAHLAAGLISLLVMLIMALMGRYSAGSHAGLWSGVLYWHFLGGLWVYLLLFFRFVH
;
A
#
# COMPACT_ATOMS: atom_id res chain seq x y z
N MET A 1 5.84 -40.78 27.56
CA MET A 1 6.21 -39.43 27.07
C MET A 1 7.47 -39.03 27.81
N SER A 2 8.57 -38.74 27.11
CA SER A 2 9.83 -38.39 27.77
C SER A 2 9.75 -36.94 28.27
N ASP A 3 9.62 -36.74 29.58
CA ASP A 3 9.71 -35.43 30.26
C ASP A 3 11.16 -34.93 30.37
N LEU A 4 11.98 -35.19 29.34
CA LEU A 4 13.33 -34.65 29.29
C LEU A 4 13.26 -33.19 28.80
N PRO A 5 13.93 -32.26 29.49
CA PRO A 5 13.99 -30.87 29.03
C PRO A 5 14.64 -30.80 27.65
N TYR A 6 14.07 -29.96 26.78
CA TYR A 6 14.57 -29.75 25.42
C TYR A 6 16.02 -29.27 25.43
N THR A 7 16.80 -29.74 24.46
CA THR A 7 18.15 -29.19 24.23
C THR A 7 18.06 -27.75 23.70
N PRO A 8 19.11 -26.91 23.91
CA PRO A 8 19.13 -25.54 23.39
C PRO A 8 18.91 -25.44 21.87
N ALA A 9 19.36 -26.44 21.10
CA ALA A 9 19.17 -26.50 19.65
C ALA A 9 17.70 -26.80 19.27
N GLU A 10 17.05 -27.72 19.97
CA GLU A 10 15.63 -28.04 19.76
C GLU A 10 14.73 -26.85 20.14
N GLU A 11 15.06 -26.15 21.22
CA GLU A 11 14.36 -24.94 21.64
C GLU A 11 14.47 -23.82 20.59
N GLN A 12 15.68 -23.57 20.05
CA GLN A 12 15.87 -22.60 18.98
C GLN A 12 15.07 -22.97 17.72
N GLY A 13 15.09 -24.25 17.32
CA GLY A 13 14.32 -24.75 16.19
C GLY A 13 12.81 -24.58 16.37
N ARG A 14 12.28 -24.86 17.57
CA ARG A 14 10.88 -24.61 17.91
C ARG A 14 10.54 -23.13 17.85
N ASN A 15 11.36 -22.27 18.47
CA ASN A 15 11.14 -20.83 18.47
C ASN A 15 11.13 -20.24 17.06
N PHE A 16 11.97 -20.76 16.15
CA PHE A 16 11.94 -20.39 14.73
C PHE A 16 10.61 -20.77 14.08
N ARG A 17 10.17 -22.03 14.23
CA ARG A 17 8.90 -22.53 13.65
C ARG A 17 7.68 -21.75 14.17
N THR A 18 7.65 -21.44 15.47
CA THR A 18 6.58 -20.65 16.08
C THR A 18 6.51 -19.25 15.46
N ARG A 19 7.65 -18.56 15.34
CA ARG A 19 7.70 -17.23 14.70
C ARG A 19 7.29 -17.28 13.23
N GLN A 20 7.71 -18.32 12.52
CA GLN A 20 7.33 -18.56 11.14
C GLN A 20 5.82 -18.71 10.97
N LEU A 21 5.20 -19.55 11.79
CA LEU A 21 3.74 -19.74 11.79
C LEU A 21 3.01 -18.43 12.06
N ILE A 22 3.40 -17.69 13.10
CA ILE A 22 2.77 -16.40 13.44
C ILE A 22 2.91 -15.40 12.30
N THR A 23 4.07 -15.34 11.65
CA THR A 23 4.30 -14.43 10.52
C THR A 23 3.36 -14.75 9.35
N TYR A 24 3.18 -16.03 9.02
CA TYR A 24 2.24 -16.42 7.96
C TYR A 24 0.79 -16.14 8.33
N LEU A 25 0.37 -16.38 9.57
CA LEU A 25 -0.98 -16.07 10.02
C LEU A 25 -1.29 -14.56 9.94
N ILE A 26 -0.33 -13.72 10.34
CA ILE A 26 -0.46 -12.27 10.23
C ILE A 26 -0.56 -11.86 8.75
N ILE A 27 0.34 -12.36 7.89
CA ILE A 27 0.30 -12.05 6.44
C ILE A 27 -1.03 -12.48 5.84
N PHE A 28 -1.51 -13.69 6.15
CA PHE A 28 -2.79 -14.19 5.66
C PHE A 28 -3.96 -13.30 6.10
N ALA A 29 -3.99 -12.88 7.36
CA ALA A 29 -5.01 -11.98 7.87
C ALA A 29 -5.02 -10.62 7.12
N ILE A 30 -3.84 -10.07 6.85
CA ILE A 30 -3.71 -8.81 6.10
C ILE A 30 -4.19 -9.00 4.66
N VAL A 31 -3.80 -10.10 4.00
CA VAL A 31 -4.29 -10.42 2.64
C VAL A 31 -5.82 -10.46 2.61
N MET A 32 -6.45 -11.18 3.55
CA MET A 32 -7.91 -11.27 3.62
C MET A 32 -8.57 -9.91 3.88
N PHE A 33 -7.98 -9.09 4.74
CA PHE A 33 -8.46 -7.74 5.02
C PHE A 33 -8.44 -6.84 3.78
N PHE A 34 -7.33 -6.80 3.04
CA PHE A 34 -7.21 -6.02 1.81
C PHE A 34 -8.07 -6.58 0.67
N ALA A 35 -8.21 -7.91 0.57
CA ALA A 35 -9.13 -8.54 -0.39
C ALA A 35 -10.59 -8.13 -0.14
N GLY A 36 -11.03 -8.10 1.13
CA GLY A 36 -12.36 -7.64 1.50
C GLY A 36 -12.59 -6.16 1.12
N LEU A 37 -11.65 -5.27 1.44
CA LEU A 37 -11.76 -3.85 1.10
C LEU A 37 -11.71 -3.58 -0.41
N THR A 38 -10.86 -4.28 -1.16
CA THR A 38 -10.80 -4.15 -2.62
C THR A 38 -12.05 -4.71 -3.30
N SER A 39 -12.61 -5.81 -2.80
CA SER A 39 -13.91 -6.31 -3.27
C SER A 39 -15.04 -5.31 -3.00
N ALA A 40 -15.08 -4.72 -1.80
CA ALA A 40 -16.09 -3.73 -1.46
C ALA A 40 -15.95 -2.46 -2.32
N TYR A 41 -14.71 -2.03 -2.61
CA TYR A 41 -14.41 -0.95 -3.54
C TYR A 41 -15.01 -1.23 -4.93
N VAL A 42 -14.72 -2.39 -5.53
CA VAL A 42 -15.25 -2.77 -6.86
C VAL A 42 -16.77 -2.85 -6.87
N VAL A 43 -17.38 -3.50 -5.87
CA VAL A 43 -18.85 -3.62 -5.82
C VAL A 43 -19.54 -2.26 -5.62
N SER A 44 -18.90 -1.34 -4.88
CA SER A 44 -19.40 0.01 -4.66
C SER A 44 -19.29 0.93 -5.89
N MET A 45 -18.68 0.47 -6.99
CA MET A 45 -18.67 1.18 -8.28
C MET A 45 -20.03 1.12 -9.02
N SER A 46 -21.05 0.51 -8.42
CA SER A 46 -22.38 0.33 -9.00
C SER A 46 -23.24 1.60 -8.88
N GLY A 47 -22.98 2.58 -9.75
CA GLY A 47 -23.79 3.79 -9.87
C GLY A 47 -23.75 4.46 -11.24
N GLY A 48 -22.96 3.93 -12.18
CA GLY A 48 -22.79 4.48 -13.53
C GLY A 48 -21.78 5.62 -13.62
N TYR A 49 -21.53 6.38 -12.55
CA TYR A 49 -20.59 7.50 -12.56
C TYR A 49 -19.18 7.08 -12.14
N TRP A 50 -18.17 7.51 -12.90
CA TRP A 50 -16.76 7.21 -12.66
C TRP A 50 -15.90 8.47 -12.70
N VAL A 51 -14.91 8.56 -11.82
CA VAL A 51 -13.90 9.62 -11.82
C VAL A 51 -12.57 9.02 -12.22
N ASP A 52 -12.12 9.26 -13.45
CA ASP A 52 -10.79 8.81 -13.90
C ASP A 52 -9.72 9.72 -13.30
N ILE A 53 -8.70 9.12 -12.68
CA ILE A 53 -7.66 9.85 -11.96
C ILE A 53 -6.28 9.51 -12.52
N ASN A 54 -5.55 10.54 -12.95
CA ASN A 54 -4.16 10.40 -13.38
C ASN A 54 -3.25 10.18 -12.17
N LEU A 55 -2.64 8.99 -12.08
CA LEU A 55 -1.71 8.65 -10.99
C LEU A 55 -0.44 9.53 -11.04
N PRO A 56 -0.08 10.22 -9.94
CA PRO A 56 1.15 10.99 -9.80
C PRO A 56 2.42 10.18 -10.06
N GLN A 57 3.41 10.83 -10.67
CA GLN A 57 4.74 10.26 -10.91
C GLN A 57 5.44 9.81 -9.62
N ALA A 58 5.09 10.41 -8.48
CA ALA A 58 5.59 10.02 -7.16
C ALA A 58 5.37 8.54 -6.85
N PHE A 59 4.28 7.93 -7.31
CA PHE A 59 4.00 6.51 -7.09
C PHE A 59 4.93 5.60 -7.89
N HIS A 60 5.39 6.00 -9.06
CA HIS A 60 6.39 5.23 -9.83
C HIS A 60 7.75 5.22 -9.13
N TYR A 61 8.21 6.38 -8.64
CA TYR A 61 9.44 6.45 -7.85
C TYR A 61 9.34 5.63 -6.56
N SER A 62 8.17 5.62 -5.92
CA SER A 62 7.93 4.79 -4.73
C SER A 62 8.14 3.31 -5.03
N THR A 63 7.66 2.83 -6.18
CA THR A 63 7.82 1.43 -6.59
C THR A 63 9.29 1.08 -6.79
N ALA A 64 10.09 1.98 -7.36
CA ALA A 64 11.54 1.79 -7.46
C ALA A 64 12.19 1.69 -6.06
N PHE A 65 11.84 2.60 -5.13
CA PHE A 65 12.39 2.59 -3.77
C PHE A 65 12.10 1.28 -3.03
N ILE A 66 10.86 0.79 -3.07
CA ILE A 66 10.48 -0.41 -2.30
C ILE A 66 11.10 -1.68 -2.89
N LEU A 67 11.24 -1.77 -4.22
CA LEU A 67 11.89 -2.91 -4.88
C LEU A 67 13.40 -2.95 -4.55
N VAL A 68 14.09 -1.81 -4.62
CA VAL A 68 15.52 -1.75 -4.26
C VAL A 68 15.71 -1.97 -2.75
N SER A 69 14.83 -1.43 -1.92
CA SER A 69 14.82 -1.67 -0.46
C SER A 69 14.68 -3.16 -0.15
N SER A 70 13.77 -3.86 -0.84
CA SER A 70 13.56 -5.30 -0.74
C SER A 70 14.84 -6.09 -1.05
N VAL A 71 15.60 -5.72 -2.08
CA VAL A 71 16.89 -6.36 -2.38
C VAL A 71 17.86 -6.22 -1.21
N PHE A 72 18.01 -5.03 -0.62
CA PHE A 72 18.89 -4.83 0.53
C PHE A 72 18.41 -5.59 1.78
N ALA A 73 17.11 -5.65 2.04
CA ALA A 73 16.54 -6.45 3.12
C ALA A 73 16.90 -7.93 2.96
N GLN A 74 16.82 -8.44 1.72
CA GLN A 74 17.20 -9.81 1.40
C GLN A 74 18.70 -10.06 1.58
N LEU A 75 19.55 -9.10 1.22
CA LEU A 75 20.99 -9.17 1.43
C LEU A 75 21.36 -9.17 2.92
N ALA A 76 20.64 -8.42 3.76
CA ALA A 76 20.79 -8.47 5.21
C ALA A 76 20.53 -9.89 5.75
N LEU A 77 19.40 -10.49 5.36
CA LEU A 77 19.06 -11.86 5.77
C LEU A 77 20.06 -12.89 5.27
N ARG A 78 20.51 -12.79 4.00
CA ARG A 78 21.53 -13.69 3.46
C ARG A 78 22.86 -13.57 4.18
N SER A 79 23.27 -12.35 4.54
CA SER A 79 24.51 -12.10 5.29
C SER A 79 24.45 -12.67 6.70
N ALA A 80 23.30 -12.53 7.38
CA ALA A 80 23.11 -13.13 8.70
C ALA A 80 23.20 -14.66 8.66
N LYS A 81 22.57 -15.30 7.67
CA LYS A 81 22.63 -16.75 7.46
C LYS A 81 24.04 -17.24 7.10
N GLY A 82 24.78 -16.46 6.31
CA GLY A 82 26.15 -16.75 5.91
C GLY A 82 27.22 -16.41 6.95
N GLY A 83 26.83 -15.96 8.15
CA GLY A 83 27.76 -15.61 9.23
C GLY A 83 28.46 -14.26 9.09
N ALA A 84 28.20 -13.51 8.01
CA ALA A 84 28.75 -12.16 7.78
C ALA A 84 27.96 -11.09 8.55
N ILE A 85 27.90 -11.21 9.88
CA ILE A 85 27.04 -10.39 10.76
C ILE A 85 27.36 -8.90 10.67
N ALA A 86 28.64 -8.54 10.47
CA ALA A 86 29.07 -7.15 10.33
C ALA A 86 28.39 -6.40 9.17
N ARG A 87 27.92 -7.11 8.13
CA ARG A 87 27.24 -6.49 6.98
C ARG A 87 25.75 -6.27 7.20
N VAL A 88 25.14 -6.96 8.17
CA VAL A 88 23.70 -6.90 8.46
C VAL A 88 23.22 -5.47 8.79
N PRO A 89 23.84 -4.72 9.72
CA PRO A 89 23.37 -3.37 10.03
C PRO A 89 23.52 -2.40 8.85
N VAL A 90 24.54 -2.59 8.00
CA VAL A 90 24.72 -1.77 6.78
C VAL A 90 23.55 -1.98 5.82
N PHE A 91 23.21 -3.23 5.52
CA PHE A 91 22.10 -3.53 4.62
C PHE A 91 20.73 -3.12 5.20
N LEU A 92 20.51 -3.30 6.51
CA LEU A 92 19.30 -2.81 7.16
C LEU A 92 19.23 -1.28 7.18
N GLY A 93 20.35 -0.57 7.35
CA GLY A 93 20.41 0.88 7.26
C GLY A 93 20.04 1.39 5.86
N LEU A 94 20.56 0.76 4.81
CA LEU A 94 20.18 1.06 3.42
C LEU A 94 18.69 0.74 3.16
N THR A 95 18.19 -0.38 3.68
CA THR A 95 16.78 -0.78 3.58
C THR A 95 15.88 0.29 4.21
N LEU A 96 16.23 0.76 5.42
CA LEU A 96 15.48 1.79 6.15
C LEU A 96 15.53 3.14 5.44
N ALA A 97 16.69 3.57 4.94
CA ALA A 97 16.83 4.81 4.19
C ALA A 97 15.94 4.81 2.93
N LEU A 98 15.94 3.71 2.18
CA LEU A 98 15.06 3.53 1.03
C LEU A 98 13.58 3.42 1.43
N GLY A 99 13.27 2.81 2.58
CA GLY A 99 11.92 2.75 3.14
C GLY A 99 11.39 4.14 3.54
N ILE A 100 12.25 5.02 4.05
CA ILE A 100 11.92 6.42 4.28
C ILE A 100 11.68 7.14 2.94
N GLY A 101 12.55 6.91 1.94
CA GLY A 101 12.35 7.44 0.58
C GLY A 101 11.00 7.01 -0.03
N PHE A 102 10.66 5.73 0.10
CA PHE A 102 9.35 5.20 -0.25
C PHE A 102 8.23 5.97 0.47
N THR A 103 8.32 6.09 1.79
CA THR A 103 7.31 6.79 2.61
C THR A 103 7.12 8.24 2.17
N VAL A 104 8.21 8.99 1.95
CA VAL A 104 8.15 10.38 1.46
C VAL A 104 7.47 10.45 0.10
N SER A 105 7.79 9.53 -0.82
CA SER A 105 7.13 9.49 -2.14
C SER A 105 5.65 9.12 -2.05
N GLN A 106 5.25 8.25 -1.12
CA GLN A 106 3.85 7.92 -0.85
C GLN A 106 3.07 9.14 -0.35
N PHE A 107 3.62 9.87 0.63
CA PHE A 107 3.02 11.10 1.14
C PHE A 107 2.92 12.18 0.06
N LYS A 108 3.93 12.33 -0.80
CA LYS A 108 3.88 13.26 -1.93
C LYS A 108 2.80 12.90 -2.94
N GLY A 109 2.74 11.62 -3.35
CA GLY A 109 1.70 11.13 -4.25
C GLY A 109 0.31 11.38 -3.68
N TRP A 110 0.09 11.02 -2.41
CA TRP A 110 -1.15 11.29 -1.71
C TRP A 110 -1.48 12.78 -1.60
N SER A 111 -0.50 13.61 -1.26
CA SER A 111 -0.71 15.07 -1.15
C SER A 111 -1.09 15.69 -2.49
N GLU A 112 -0.50 15.23 -3.60
CA GLU A 112 -0.85 15.71 -4.95
C GLU A 112 -2.27 15.27 -5.33
N LEU A 113 -2.60 14.01 -5.04
CA LEU A 113 -3.94 13.46 -5.18
C LEU A 113 -4.98 14.32 -4.42
N VAL A 114 -4.75 14.59 -3.13
CA VAL A 114 -5.64 15.42 -2.30
C VAL A 114 -5.72 16.87 -2.79
N ALA A 115 -4.59 17.47 -3.19
CA ALA A 115 -4.56 18.84 -3.72
C ALA A 115 -5.39 18.99 -5.01
N LYS A 116 -5.42 17.94 -5.84
CA LYS A 116 -6.25 17.87 -7.05
C LYS A 116 -7.72 17.61 -6.76
N GLY A 117 -8.17 17.56 -5.49
CA GLY A 117 -9.58 17.42 -5.11
C GLY A 117 -10.18 16.03 -5.32
N ASN A 118 -9.38 15.09 -5.81
CA ASN A 118 -9.83 13.79 -6.29
C ASN A 118 -10.22 12.78 -5.17
N PHE A 119 -10.09 13.13 -3.87
CA PHE A 119 -10.08 12.11 -2.79
C PHE A 119 -10.72 12.49 -1.46
N VAL A 120 -11.35 13.66 -1.33
CA VAL A 120 -12.06 14.00 -0.10
C VAL A 120 -13.48 13.46 -0.21
N VAL A 121 -13.90 12.68 0.78
CA VAL A 121 -15.27 12.15 0.90
C VAL A 121 -16.26 13.32 0.75
N GLY A 122 -16.97 13.36 -0.37
CA GLY A 122 -17.84 14.46 -0.78
C GLY A 122 -18.69 14.10 -2.01
N SER A 123 -19.55 15.03 -2.43
CA SER A 123 -20.28 14.90 -3.71
C SER A 123 -19.29 14.78 -4.86
N VAL A 124 -19.65 14.08 -5.94
CA VAL A 124 -18.85 13.97 -7.18
C VAL A 124 -18.47 15.36 -7.73
N LEU A 125 -19.26 16.37 -7.40
CA LEU A 125 -19.05 17.77 -7.82
C LEU A 125 -18.06 18.55 -6.94
N GLN A 126 -17.65 18.02 -5.78
CA GLN A 126 -16.80 18.72 -4.83
C GLN A 126 -15.31 18.48 -5.11
N ASN A 127 -14.92 18.59 -6.38
CA ASN A 127 -13.56 18.39 -6.83
C ASN A 127 -12.90 19.74 -7.18
N SER A 128 -11.72 20.01 -6.61
CA SER A 128 -10.94 21.24 -6.83
C SER A 128 -9.94 21.16 -7.99
N GLY A 129 -9.82 20.01 -8.68
CA GLY A 129 -8.96 19.84 -9.85
C GLY A 129 -9.52 20.47 -11.13
N LEU A 130 -8.73 20.48 -12.21
CA LEU A 130 -9.19 20.93 -13.52
C LEU A 130 -9.88 19.79 -14.29
N TYR A 131 -11.16 19.95 -14.59
CA TYR A 131 -11.93 18.98 -15.38
C TYR A 131 -11.29 18.75 -16.75
N GLY A 132 -11.13 17.48 -17.16
CA GLY A 132 -10.49 17.07 -18.41
C GLY A 132 -8.96 16.94 -18.38
N ALA A 133 -8.29 17.45 -17.34
CA ALA A 133 -6.84 17.30 -17.16
C ALA A 133 -6.49 16.48 -15.90
N ASP A 134 -7.06 16.85 -14.75
CA ASP A 134 -6.81 16.20 -13.46
C ASP A 134 -7.82 15.10 -13.15
N TYR A 135 -9.05 15.24 -13.65
CA TYR A 135 -10.10 14.23 -13.57
C TYR A 135 -11.12 14.37 -14.70
N SER A 136 -11.77 13.28 -15.06
CA SER A 136 -12.98 13.26 -15.90
C SER A 136 -14.07 12.48 -15.22
N ILE A 137 -15.32 12.91 -15.41
CA ILE A 137 -16.49 12.17 -14.94
C ILE A 137 -17.12 11.47 -16.14
N SER A 138 -17.37 10.18 -16.02
CA SER A 138 -18.04 9.38 -17.06
C SER A 138 -19.31 8.75 -16.49
N LEU A 139 -20.43 8.77 -17.22
CA LEU A 139 -21.68 8.11 -16.88
C LEU A 139 -21.93 6.93 -17.83
N ASN A 140 -22.04 5.70 -17.30
CA ASN A 140 -22.22 4.46 -18.06
C ASN A 140 -21.16 4.27 -19.17
N GLY A 141 -19.93 4.73 -18.92
CA GLY A 141 -18.83 4.68 -19.89
C GLY A 141 -18.84 5.81 -20.93
N GLN A 142 -19.80 6.74 -20.89
CA GLN A 142 -19.77 7.95 -21.70
C GLN A 142 -19.19 9.12 -20.90
N PRO A 143 -18.15 9.82 -21.40
CA PRO A 143 -17.62 10.99 -20.72
C PRO A 143 -18.69 12.08 -20.67
N LEU A 144 -18.77 12.75 -19.53
CA LEU A 144 -19.58 13.95 -19.40
C LEU A 144 -18.83 15.13 -20.03
N VAL A 145 -19.57 16.19 -20.37
CA VAL A 145 -19.00 17.46 -20.79
C VAL A 145 -19.41 18.52 -19.78
N LEU A 146 -18.44 19.30 -19.32
CA LEU A 146 -18.65 20.42 -18.44
C LEU A 146 -18.81 21.71 -19.27
N GLU A 147 -19.96 22.35 -19.18
CA GLU A 147 -20.25 23.66 -19.80
C GLU A 147 -21.03 24.52 -18.81
N GLU A 148 -20.61 25.78 -18.61
CA GLU A 148 -21.28 26.74 -17.71
C GLU A 148 -21.58 26.16 -16.30
N ASP A 149 -20.61 25.46 -15.71
CA ASP A 149 -20.71 24.75 -14.41
C ASP A 149 -21.77 23.64 -14.34
N LYS A 150 -22.25 23.18 -15.50
CA LYS A 150 -23.21 22.08 -15.62
C LYS A 150 -22.63 20.90 -16.39
N PHE A 151 -22.93 19.70 -15.91
CA PHE A 151 -22.52 18.46 -16.52
C PHE A 151 -23.60 17.94 -17.45
N TYR A 152 -23.21 17.55 -18.65
CA TYR A 152 -24.08 17.01 -19.69
C TYR A 152 -23.49 15.72 -20.23
N LEU A 153 -24.32 14.84 -20.79
CA LEU A 153 -23.81 13.72 -21.57
C LEU A 153 -23.17 14.27 -22.86
N ALA A 154 -22.11 13.60 -23.34
CA ALA A 154 -21.48 13.97 -24.60
C ALA A 154 -22.43 13.84 -25.82
N ASP A 155 -23.48 13.03 -25.73
CA ASP A 155 -24.50 12.86 -26.77
C ASP A 155 -25.57 13.97 -26.77
N ASP A 156 -25.72 14.72 -25.68
CA ASP A 156 -26.59 15.90 -25.60
C ASP A 156 -25.86 17.11 -26.21
N VAL A 157 -25.84 17.17 -27.55
CA VAL A 157 -25.18 18.25 -28.32
C VAL A 157 -25.79 19.63 -28.02
N VAL A 158 -27.06 19.67 -27.60
CA VAL A 158 -27.81 20.91 -27.35
C VAL A 158 -27.78 21.32 -25.87
N ARG A 159 -27.29 20.45 -24.98
CA ARG A 159 -27.06 20.71 -23.55
C ARG A 159 -28.32 21.16 -22.83
N VAL A 160 -29.41 20.45 -23.12
CA VAL A 160 -30.74 20.75 -22.58
C VAL A 160 -30.93 20.16 -21.19
N ARG A 161 -30.29 19.01 -20.91
CA ARG A 161 -30.54 18.24 -19.69
C ARG A 161 -29.31 18.20 -18.78
N PRO A 162 -29.15 19.17 -17.85
CA PRO A 162 -28.04 19.15 -16.91
C PRO A 162 -28.20 18.00 -15.91
N LEU A 163 -27.11 17.29 -15.65
CA LEU A 163 -27.05 16.13 -14.75
C LEU A 163 -26.65 16.49 -13.32
N ASN A 164 -26.45 17.77 -12.99
CA ASN A 164 -25.94 18.21 -11.69
C ASN A 164 -26.80 17.71 -10.52
N ALA A 165 -28.14 17.76 -10.63
CA ALA A 165 -29.02 17.26 -9.56
C ALA A 165 -28.85 15.74 -9.33
N GLU A 166 -28.67 14.97 -10.41
CA GLU A 166 -28.41 13.53 -10.34
C GLU A 166 -27.00 13.23 -9.78
N LEU A 167 -26.01 14.07 -10.12
CA LEU A 167 -24.64 14.01 -9.61
C LEU A 167 -24.51 14.45 -8.14
N GLU A 168 -25.37 15.36 -7.67
CA GLU A 168 -25.41 15.81 -6.27
C GLU A 168 -25.98 14.74 -5.34
N GLU A 169 -26.99 14.00 -5.80
CA GLU A 169 -27.58 12.87 -5.05
C GLU A 169 -26.69 11.62 -5.04
N GLN A 170 -25.74 11.52 -5.99
CA GLN A 170 -24.77 10.45 -6.06
C GLN A 170 -23.74 10.51 -4.93
N LYS A 171 -23.87 9.60 -3.97
CA LYS A 171 -22.90 9.42 -2.89
C LYS A 171 -21.69 8.62 -3.38
N ASN A 172 -20.50 9.21 -3.34
CA ASN A 172 -19.25 8.55 -3.72
C ASN A 172 -18.79 7.53 -2.66
N THR A 173 -19.45 6.37 -2.61
CA THR A 173 -19.15 5.30 -1.65
C THR A 173 -17.80 4.64 -1.94
N ALA A 174 -17.40 4.56 -3.22
CA ALA A 174 -16.10 4.04 -3.64
C ALA A 174 -14.93 4.85 -3.06
N SER A 175 -15.04 6.19 -2.99
CA SER A 175 -14.02 7.04 -2.36
C SER A 175 -13.75 6.68 -0.89
N SER A 176 -14.77 6.24 -0.15
CA SER A 176 -14.62 5.83 1.26
C SER A 176 -13.76 4.57 1.38
N TYR A 177 -13.97 3.58 0.50
CA TYR A 177 -13.15 2.36 0.47
C TYR A 177 -11.73 2.63 -0.01
N PHE A 178 -11.55 3.53 -0.97
CA PHE A 178 -10.22 3.98 -1.39
C PHE A 178 -9.43 4.61 -0.24
N TYR A 179 -10.06 5.49 0.54
CA TYR A 179 -9.45 6.07 1.73
C TYR A 179 -9.12 5.00 2.79
N ALA A 180 -10.05 4.06 3.03
CA ALA A 180 -9.83 2.95 3.95
C ALA A 180 -8.62 2.08 3.53
N LEU A 181 -8.50 1.74 2.24
CA LEU A 181 -7.36 1.02 1.68
C LEU A 181 -6.05 1.79 1.90
N THR A 182 -6.06 3.10 1.67
CA THR A 182 -4.89 3.96 1.83
C THR A 182 -4.44 4.04 3.29
N VAL A 183 -5.35 4.36 4.21
CA VAL A 183 -5.04 4.46 5.65
C VAL A 183 -4.58 3.12 6.19
N ALA A 184 -5.23 2.03 5.80
CA ALA A 184 -4.78 0.70 6.17
C ALA A 184 -3.36 0.43 5.66
N HIS A 185 -3.06 0.75 4.40
CA HIS A 185 -1.73 0.57 3.85
C HIS A 185 -0.68 1.40 4.61
N LEU A 186 -0.97 2.66 4.92
CA LEU A 186 -0.08 3.52 5.72
C LEU A 186 0.15 2.98 7.14
N ALA A 187 -0.87 2.42 7.78
CA ALA A 187 -0.74 1.79 9.10
C ALA A 187 0.22 0.58 9.06
N HIS A 188 0.09 -0.27 8.03
CA HIS A 188 0.99 -1.41 7.85
C HIS A 188 2.41 -0.96 7.47
N LEU A 189 2.55 0.09 6.66
CA LEU A 189 3.85 0.71 6.36
C LEU A 189 4.54 1.21 7.64
N ALA A 190 3.81 1.91 8.52
CA ALA A 190 4.34 2.35 9.79
C ALA A 190 4.83 1.18 10.66
N ALA A 191 4.04 0.09 10.75
CA ALA A 191 4.46 -1.13 11.42
C ALA A 191 5.72 -1.75 10.78
N GLY A 192 5.83 -1.71 9.45
CA GLY A 192 7.02 -2.15 8.71
C GLY A 192 8.27 -1.34 9.03
N LEU A 193 8.15 -0.01 9.07
CA LEU A 193 9.26 0.89 9.42
C LEU A 193 9.72 0.68 10.86
N ILE A 194 8.79 0.51 11.80
CA ILE A 194 9.10 0.17 13.19
C ILE A 194 9.84 -1.17 13.25
N SER A 195 9.38 -2.18 12.49
CA SER A 195 10.04 -3.48 12.41
C SER A 195 11.48 -3.35 11.89
N LEU A 196 11.70 -2.59 10.80
CA LEU A 196 13.04 -2.32 10.27
C LEU A 196 13.94 -1.62 11.29
N LEU A 197 13.42 -0.62 11.99
CA LEU A 197 14.16 0.11 13.02
C LEU A 197 14.56 -0.82 14.18
N VAL A 198 13.64 -1.64 14.66
CA VAL A 198 13.92 -2.64 15.70
C VAL A 198 14.97 -3.63 15.23
N MET A 199 14.87 -4.15 14.00
CA MET A 199 15.89 -5.05 13.45
C MET A 199 17.25 -4.37 13.32
N LEU A 200 17.30 -3.10 12.91
CA LEU A 200 18.54 -2.34 12.81
C LEU A 200 19.19 -2.17 14.20
N ILE A 201 18.41 -1.78 15.22
CA ILE A 201 18.90 -1.65 16.60
C ILE A 201 19.43 -3.01 17.10
N MET A 202 18.68 -4.09 16.88
CA MET A 202 19.11 -5.45 17.28
C MET A 202 20.39 -5.87 16.56
N ALA A 203 20.56 -5.51 15.29
CA ALA A 203 21.78 -5.76 14.53
C ALA A 203 22.97 -4.96 15.08
N LEU A 204 22.78 -3.68 15.43
CA LEU A 204 23.81 -2.83 16.02
C LEU A 204 24.21 -3.30 17.44
N MET A 205 23.27 -3.89 18.18
CA MET A 205 23.54 -4.54 19.46
C MET A 205 24.18 -5.94 19.34
N GLY A 206 24.47 -6.42 18.14
CA GLY A 206 25.10 -7.72 17.91
C GLY A 206 24.21 -8.92 18.27
N ARG A 207 22.88 -8.77 18.27
CA ARG A 207 21.93 -9.82 18.68
C ARG A 207 21.72 -10.91 17.62
N TYR A 208 22.17 -10.69 16.38
CA TYR A 208 22.03 -11.65 15.29
C TYR A 208 23.26 -12.52 15.14
N SER A 209 23.03 -13.82 14.95
CA SER A 209 24.04 -14.81 14.61
C SER A 209 23.49 -15.77 13.55
N ALA A 210 24.34 -16.64 12.99
CA ALA A 210 23.90 -17.65 12.03
C ALA A 210 22.78 -18.55 12.57
N GLY A 211 22.81 -18.87 13.87
CA GLY A 211 21.77 -19.65 14.55
C GLY A 211 20.58 -18.84 15.08
N SER A 212 20.77 -17.55 15.38
CA SER A 212 19.76 -16.68 15.99
C SER A 212 19.37 -15.52 15.04
N HIS A 213 18.58 -15.83 14.01
CA HIS A 213 18.11 -14.85 13.02
C HIS A 213 16.61 -14.94 12.73
N ALA A 214 15.83 -15.65 13.56
CA ALA A 214 14.40 -15.84 13.36
C ALA A 214 13.63 -14.51 13.26
N GLY A 215 13.97 -13.53 14.11
CA GLY A 215 13.35 -12.20 14.07
C GLY A 215 13.68 -11.43 12.78
N LEU A 216 14.92 -11.54 12.29
CA LEU A 216 15.33 -10.94 11.03
C LEU A 216 14.60 -11.58 9.84
N TRP A 217 14.44 -12.91 9.86
CA TRP A 217 13.68 -13.62 8.83
C TRP A 217 12.22 -13.14 8.78
N SER A 218 11.54 -13.06 9.93
CA SER A 218 10.15 -12.60 10.01
C SER A 218 10.00 -11.16 9.53
N GLY A 219 10.86 -10.25 9.97
CA GLY A 219 10.78 -8.84 9.58
C GLY A 219 11.10 -8.62 8.10
N VAL A 220 12.07 -9.34 7.54
CA VAL A 220 12.37 -9.27 6.09
C VAL A 220 11.21 -9.83 5.26
N LEU A 221 10.60 -10.94 5.69
CA LEU A 221 9.41 -11.47 5.01
C LEU A 221 8.23 -10.49 5.06
N TYR A 222 7.99 -9.87 6.21
CA TYR A 222 6.94 -8.86 6.36
C TYR A 222 7.20 -7.62 5.48
N TRP A 223 8.44 -7.17 5.37
CA TRP A 223 8.82 -6.05 4.49
C TRP A 223 8.63 -6.36 3.01
N HIS A 224 8.99 -7.59 2.58
CA HIS A 224 8.69 -8.07 1.22
C HIS A 224 7.20 -8.12 0.94
N PHE A 225 6.42 -8.62 1.89
CA PHE A 225 4.97 -8.67 1.79
C PHE A 225 4.38 -7.26 1.63
N LEU A 226 4.82 -6.28 2.42
CA LEU A 226 4.43 -4.87 2.28
C LEU A 226 4.72 -4.32 0.88
N GLY A 227 5.91 -4.61 0.33
CA GLY A 227 6.24 -4.22 -1.05
C GLY A 227 5.35 -4.89 -2.09
N GLY A 228 5.07 -6.18 -1.94
CA GLY A 228 4.13 -6.90 -2.81
C GLY A 228 2.71 -6.35 -2.72
N LEU A 229 2.24 -6.03 -1.52
CA LEU A 229 0.94 -5.41 -1.27
C LEU A 229 0.85 -4.03 -1.95
N TRP A 230 1.89 -3.21 -1.86
CA TRP A 230 1.95 -1.93 -2.55
C TRP A 230 1.85 -2.09 -4.07
N VAL A 231 2.64 -3.00 -4.65
CA VAL A 231 2.61 -3.26 -6.10
C VAL A 231 1.21 -3.74 -6.52
N TYR A 232 0.59 -4.63 -5.74
CA TYR A 232 -0.79 -5.05 -5.97
C TYR A 232 -1.76 -3.86 -5.97
N LEU A 233 -1.72 -3.01 -4.94
CA LEU A 233 -2.61 -1.84 -4.85
C LEU A 233 -2.40 -0.86 -6.00
N LEU A 234 -1.15 -0.62 -6.40
CA LEU A 234 -0.83 0.24 -7.53
C LEU A 234 -1.41 -0.30 -8.84
N LEU A 235 -1.25 -1.59 -9.11
CA LEU A 235 -1.81 -2.24 -10.29
C LEU A 235 -3.34 -2.25 -10.23
N PHE A 236 -3.91 -2.54 -9.07
CA PHE A 236 -5.35 -2.51 -8.84
C PHE A 236 -5.92 -1.14 -9.18
N PHE A 237 -5.37 -0.05 -8.63
CA PHE A 237 -5.83 1.29 -8.95
C PHE A 237 -5.59 1.69 -10.41
N ARG A 238 -4.55 1.16 -11.06
CA ARG A 238 -4.23 1.45 -12.46
C ARG A 238 -5.12 0.73 -13.49
N PHE A 239 -5.65 -0.45 -13.15
CA PHE A 239 -6.45 -1.26 -14.08
C PHE A 239 -7.95 -1.25 -13.76
N VAL A 240 -8.33 -0.92 -12.53
CA VAL A 240 -9.73 -0.81 -12.11
C VAL A 240 -10.25 0.63 -12.25
N HIS A 241 -9.35 1.63 -12.32
CA HIS A 241 -9.63 2.87 -13.06
C HIS A 241 -9.16 2.67 -14.50
#